data_AF-A0A7S3AQ28-F1
#
_entry.id   AF-A0A7S3AQ28-F1
#
_cell.length_a   1.000
_cell.length_b   1.000
_cell.length_c   1.000
_cell.angle_alpha   90.00
_cell.angle_beta   90.00
_cell.angle_gamma   90.00
#
_symmetry.space_group_name_H-M   'P 1'
#
loop_
_entity.id
_entity.type
_entity.pdbx_description
1 polymer ?
#
loop_
_entity_poly.entity_id
_entity_poly.type
_entity_poly.pdbx_seq_one_letter_code
_entity_poly.pdbx_strand_id
1 'polypeptide(L)'
;TEDGAEGGSHSSAKEGGAPSSSGGVVSAEDAHLFGAGVITHTGPMWGSDMARVGGTQADIEEEVWRDYADRIHVSGLRKLWLLGSRRPARLPLPIDFSARAHADGVEFSFSLPAGAYATSLLREFMRNDAEAEVELELEETMA
;
A
#
# COMPACT_ATOMS: atom_id res chain seq x y z
N THR A 1 35.22 56.76 4.29
CA THR A 1 34.27 56.11 5.19
C THR A 1 33.00 55.95 4.41
N GLU A 2 32.75 54.78 3.87
CA GLU A 2 31.43 54.32 3.41
C GLU A 2 31.58 52.82 3.11
N ASP A 3 30.96 52.05 4.00
CA ASP A 3 30.65 50.63 3.86
C ASP A 3 29.62 50.42 2.74
N GLY A 4 29.63 49.25 2.11
CA GLY A 4 28.60 48.85 1.17
C GLY A 4 28.86 47.47 0.57
N ALA A 5 28.63 46.44 1.37
CA ALA A 5 28.59 45.04 0.95
C ALA A 5 27.38 44.75 0.06
N GLU A 6 27.53 43.84 -0.92
CA GLU A 6 26.53 42.89 -1.44
C GLU A 6 27.21 42.14 -2.62
N GLY A 7 27.50 40.84 -2.61
CA GLY A 7 26.71 39.73 -2.06
C GLY A 7 25.99 38.94 -3.15
N GLY A 8 26.61 38.73 -4.32
CA GLY A 8 26.04 37.93 -5.41
C GLY A 8 26.18 36.43 -5.15
N SER A 9 25.21 35.84 -4.44
CA SER A 9 25.08 34.39 -4.30
C SER A 9 24.38 33.80 -5.53
N HIS A 10 25.13 33.05 -6.33
CA HIS A 10 24.56 32.15 -7.32
C HIS A 10 23.90 30.97 -6.57
N SER A 11 22.59 31.07 -6.37
CA SER A 11 21.75 29.96 -5.90
C SER A 11 21.52 29.00 -7.06
N SER A 12 22.34 27.96 -7.13
CA SER A 12 22.14 26.81 -8.00
C SER A 12 20.96 26.02 -7.45
N ALA A 13 19.78 26.18 -8.06
CA ALA A 13 18.63 25.33 -7.83
C ALA A 13 19.02 23.89 -8.20
N LYS A 14 19.28 23.05 -7.19
CA LYS A 14 19.38 21.60 -7.36
C LYS A 14 17.99 21.10 -7.76
N GLU A 15 17.85 20.76 -9.03
CA GLU A 15 16.72 20.00 -9.55
C GLU A 15 16.52 18.76 -8.68
N GLY A 16 15.38 18.73 -7.98
CA GLY A 16 14.91 17.54 -7.28
C GLY A 16 14.63 16.47 -8.32
N GLY A 17 15.51 15.46 -8.38
CA GLY A 17 15.34 14.31 -9.25
C GLY A 17 14.00 13.64 -9.00
N ALA A 18 13.12 13.69 -10.00
CA ALA A 18 11.92 12.88 -10.03
C ALA A 18 12.32 11.39 -9.97
N PRO A 19 11.71 10.56 -9.11
CA PRO A 19 11.93 9.13 -9.18
C PRO A 19 11.36 8.61 -10.51
N SER A 20 12.28 8.29 -11.42
CA SER A 20 12.02 7.62 -12.69
C SER A 20 11.49 6.21 -12.40
N SER A 21 10.18 6.05 -12.26
CA SER A 21 9.54 4.73 -12.31
C SER A 21 9.23 4.37 -13.77
N SER A 22 10.28 4.12 -14.54
CA SER A 22 10.13 3.36 -15.78
C SER A 22 9.69 1.95 -15.39
N GLY A 23 8.70 1.40 -16.11
CA GLY A 23 8.26 0.00 -15.98
C GLY A 23 9.37 -0.96 -16.41
N GLY A 24 10.42 -1.04 -15.59
CA GLY A 24 11.63 -1.77 -15.85
C GLY A 24 11.50 -3.24 -15.47
N VAL A 25 12.23 -4.08 -16.20
CA VAL A 25 12.53 -5.45 -15.81
C VAL A 25 13.00 -5.45 -14.36
N VAL A 26 12.32 -6.21 -13.50
CA VAL A 26 12.71 -6.35 -12.08
C VAL A 26 14.15 -6.87 -12.05
N SER A 27 15.05 -6.13 -11.41
CA SER A 27 16.45 -6.56 -11.30
C SER A 27 16.53 -7.81 -10.42
N ALA A 28 17.58 -8.63 -10.59
CA ALA A 28 17.79 -9.79 -9.73
C ALA A 28 17.98 -9.38 -8.25
N GLU A 29 18.54 -8.19 -8.00
CA GLU A 29 18.66 -7.60 -6.68
C GLU A 29 17.28 -7.27 -6.09
N ASP A 30 16.42 -6.58 -6.83
CA ASP A 30 15.06 -6.25 -6.38
C ASP A 30 14.24 -7.51 -6.11
N ALA A 31 14.35 -8.53 -6.98
CA ALA A 31 13.68 -9.80 -6.77
C ALA A 31 14.15 -10.49 -5.47
N HIS A 32 15.45 -10.44 -5.18
CA HIS A 32 16.00 -10.96 -3.93
C HIS A 32 15.49 -10.19 -2.71
N LEU A 33 15.55 -8.85 -2.75
CA LEU A 33 15.07 -7.99 -1.67
C LEU A 33 13.57 -8.15 -1.43
N PHE A 34 12.78 -8.36 -2.48
CA PHE A 34 11.35 -8.62 -2.40
C PHE A 34 11.05 -9.98 -1.75
N GLY A 35 11.80 -11.02 -2.13
CA GLY A 35 11.70 -12.35 -1.55
C GLY A 35 12.08 -12.37 -0.07
N ALA A 36 13.10 -11.59 0.31
CA ALA A 36 13.52 -11.41 1.69
C ALA A 36 12.58 -10.49 2.51
N GLY A 37 11.60 -9.83 1.88
CA GLY A 37 10.66 -8.92 2.53
C GLY A 37 11.25 -7.55 2.90
N VAL A 38 12.43 -7.21 2.39
CA VAL A 38 13.07 -5.90 2.59
C VAL A 38 12.34 -4.80 1.81
N ILE A 39 11.89 -5.14 0.60
CA ILE A 39 11.00 -4.29 -0.20
C ILE A 39 9.68 -5.02 -0.47
N THR A 40 8.63 -4.24 -0.75
CA THR A 40 7.33 -4.79 -1.15
C THR A 40 6.71 -3.93 -2.23
N HIS A 41 5.77 -4.52 -2.96
CA HIS A 41 4.89 -3.78 -3.83
C HIS A 41 3.92 -2.93 -2.99
N THR A 42 3.42 -1.86 -3.61
CA THR A 42 2.47 -0.93 -3.01
C THR A 42 1.23 -0.84 -3.86
N GLY A 43 0.07 -0.65 -3.23
CA GLY A 43 -1.19 -0.31 -3.91
C GLY A 43 -1.47 1.19 -3.84
N PRO A 44 -2.25 1.73 -4.79
CA PRO A 44 -2.70 3.11 -4.74
C PRO A 44 -3.74 3.32 -3.63
N MET A 45 -3.59 4.40 -2.87
CA MET A 45 -4.70 5.04 -2.18
C MET A 45 -5.10 6.24 -3.01
N TRP A 46 -6.13 6.09 -3.85
CA TRP A 46 -6.48 7.08 -4.86
C TRP A 46 -6.82 8.44 -4.27
N GLY A 47 -6.35 9.47 -4.95
CA GLY A 47 -6.62 10.86 -4.62
C GLY A 47 -6.42 11.77 -5.83
N SER A 48 -6.58 13.07 -5.62
CA SER A 48 -6.50 14.08 -6.67
C SER A 48 -5.10 14.35 -7.22
N ASP A 49 -4.07 13.91 -6.51
CA ASP A 49 -2.66 14.08 -6.85
C ASP A 49 -1.76 13.01 -6.19
N MET A 50 -1.34 12.01 -6.96
CA MET A 50 -0.50 10.92 -6.48
C MET A 50 0.47 10.44 -7.56
N ALA A 51 1.60 9.87 -7.13
CA ALA A 51 2.56 9.23 -8.01
C ALA A 51 1.89 8.06 -8.76
N ARG A 52 1.89 8.15 -10.09
CA ARG A 52 1.42 7.08 -10.98
C ARG A 52 2.59 6.17 -11.33
N VAL A 53 2.32 4.87 -11.36
CA VAL A 53 3.24 3.87 -11.88
C VAL A 53 3.11 3.79 -13.40
N GLY A 54 4.16 3.33 -14.09
CA GLY A 54 4.13 3.04 -15.53
C GLY A 54 4.08 1.54 -15.82
N GLY A 55 3.88 1.19 -17.09
CA GLY A 55 3.89 -0.22 -17.55
C GLY A 55 2.68 -1.02 -17.09
N THR A 56 2.83 -2.36 -17.02
CA THR A 56 1.74 -3.29 -16.70
C THR A 56 1.05 -2.98 -15.37
N GLN A 57 1.78 -2.45 -14.38
CA GLN A 57 1.21 -2.07 -13.09
C GLN A 57 0.22 -0.90 -13.21
N ALA A 58 0.49 0.03 -14.14
CA ALA A 58 -0.41 1.15 -14.43
C ALA A 58 -1.71 0.64 -15.03
N ASP A 59 -1.63 -0.34 -15.93
CA ASP A 59 -2.79 -0.94 -16.57
C ASP A 59 -3.70 -1.63 -15.54
N ILE A 60 -3.12 -2.37 -14.59
CA ILE A 60 -3.86 -3.01 -13.49
C ILE A 60 -4.53 -1.95 -12.60
N GLU A 61 -3.81 -0.89 -12.23
CA GLU A 61 -4.36 0.17 -11.38
C GLU A 61 -5.48 0.97 -12.08
N GLU A 62 -5.34 1.19 -13.38
CA GLU A 62 -6.34 1.87 -14.21
C GLU A 62 -7.58 1.00 -14.43
N GLU A 63 -7.41 -0.31 -14.63
CA GLU A 63 -8.50 -1.28 -14.70
C GLU A 63 -9.35 -1.23 -13.43
N VAL A 64 -8.71 -1.35 -12.26
CA VAL A 64 -9.42 -1.26 -10.97
C VAL A 64 -10.08 0.11 -10.81
N TRP A 65 -9.43 1.20 -11.21
CA TRP A 65 -10.02 2.54 -11.10
C TRP A 65 -11.28 2.70 -11.97
N ARG A 66 -11.29 2.13 -13.18
CA ARG A 66 -12.43 2.21 -14.10
C ARG A 66 -13.71 1.65 -13.51
N ASP A 67 -13.62 0.60 -12.71
CA ASP A 67 -14.76 -0.02 -12.02
C ASP A 67 -15.46 0.94 -11.03
N TYR A 68 -14.79 2.01 -10.62
CA TYR A 68 -15.31 3.00 -9.67
C TYR A 68 -15.37 4.43 -10.22
N ALA A 69 -14.94 4.66 -11.46
CA ALA A 69 -14.77 5.99 -12.03
C ALA A 69 -16.10 6.75 -12.25
N ASP A 70 -17.22 6.03 -12.32
CA ASP A 70 -18.58 6.58 -12.37
C ASP A 70 -19.04 7.14 -11.01
N ARG A 71 -18.49 6.62 -9.90
CA ARG A 71 -18.87 6.99 -8.53
C ARG A 71 -17.85 7.90 -7.85
N ILE A 72 -16.58 7.83 -8.25
CA ILE A 72 -15.49 8.58 -7.62
C ILE A 72 -14.92 9.59 -8.63
N HIS A 73 -15.30 10.86 -8.46
CA HIS A 73 -14.81 11.94 -9.32
C HIS A 73 -13.58 12.63 -8.73
N VAL A 74 -12.53 12.79 -9.56
CA VAL A 74 -11.27 13.48 -9.20
C VAL A 74 -11.51 14.91 -8.69
N SER A 75 -12.50 15.62 -9.25
CA SER A 75 -12.89 16.96 -8.79
C SER A 75 -13.42 16.96 -7.35
N GLY A 76 -14.12 15.90 -6.94
CA GLY A 76 -14.57 15.69 -5.56
C GLY A 76 -13.39 15.43 -4.62
N LEU A 77 -12.47 14.56 -5.03
CA LEU A 77 -11.24 14.27 -4.27
C LEU A 77 -10.42 15.55 -4.04
N ARG A 78 -10.31 16.41 -5.06
CA ARG A 78 -9.60 17.70 -4.98
C ARG A 78 -10.27 18.66 -4.01
N LYS A 79 -11.60 18.77 -4.05
CA LYS A 79 -12.37 19.65 -3.13
C LYS A 79 -12.22 19.23 -1.67
N LEU A 80 -12.03 17.93 -1.41
CA LEU A 80 -11.82 17.37 -0.08
C LEU A 80 -10.35 17.30 0.33
N TRP A 81 -9.43 17.81 -0.49
CA TRP A 81 -7.97 17.71 -0.29
C TRP A 81 -7.48 16.26 -0.06
N LEU A 82 -8.14 15.29 -0.68
CA LEU A 82 -7.69 13.90 -0.70
C LEU A 82 -6.62 13.76 -1.78
N LEU A 83 -5.37 14.04 -1.45
CA LEU A 83 -4.26 14.00 -2.40
C LEU A 83 -4.02 12.59 -2.93
N GLY A 84 -4.08 11.59 -2.04
CA GLY A 84 -3.77 10.20 -2.38
C GLY A 84 -2.32 9.88 -2.10
N SER A 85 -2.00 8.59 -2.06
CA SER A 85 -0.66 8.10 -1.70
C SER A 85 -0.49 6.64 -2.11
N ARG A 86 0.61 6.01 -1.71
CA ARG A 86 0.89 4.59 -1.93
C ARG A 86 0.94 3.88 -0.58
N ARG A 87 0.36 2.69 -0.50
CA ARG A 87 0.38 1.88 0.73
C ARG A 87 1.02 0.52 0.47
N PRO A 88 1.93 0.04 1.33
CA PRO A 88 2.44 -1.33 1.26
C PRO A 88 1.28 -2.33 1.22
N ALA A 89 1.32 -3.24 0.25
CA ALA A 89 0.26 -4.25 0.05
C ALA A 89 0.58 -5.59 0.73
N ARG A 90 1.68 -5.66 1.48
CA ARG A 90 2.03 -6.79 2.33
C ARG A 90 2.24 -6.30 3.76
N LEU A 91 1.68 -7.03 4.72
CA LEU A 91 2.02 -6.92 6.13
C LEU A 91 2.89 -8.13 6.50
N PRO A 92 4.19 -7.96 6.74
CA PRO A 92 5.04 -9.09 7.14
C PRO A 92 4.63 -9.62 8.52
N LEU A 93 4.81 -10.92 8.74
CA LEU A 93 4.61 -11.52 10.05
C LEU A 93 5.59 -10.87 11.05
N PRO A 94 5.13 -10.35 12.20
CA PRO A 94 6.00 -9.75 13.19
C PRO A 94 7.02 -10.75 13.74
N ILE A 95 8.25 -10.30 13.98
CA ILE A 95 9.33 -11.15 14.51
C ILE A 95 9.00 -11.65 15.93
N ASP A 96 8.26 -10.85 16.70
CA ASP A 96 7.80 -11.15 18.05
C ASP A 96 6.47 -11.93 18.07
N PHE A 97 6.02 -12.43 16.91
CA PHE A 97 4.81 -13.23 16.84
C PHE A 97 4.92 -14.51 17.66
N SER A 98 3.91 -14.75 18.50
CA SER A 98 3.72 -16.00 19.22
C SER A 98 2.25 -16.38 19.25
N ALA A 99 2.01 -17.68 19.23
CA ALA A 99 0.68 -18.29 19.41
C ALA A 99 0.82 -19.45 20.39
N ARG A 100 -0.04 -19.49 21.41
CA ARG A 100 -0.04 -20.54 22.43
C ARG A 100 -1.45 -21.00 22.76
N ALA A 101 -1.59 -22.26 23.15
CA ALA A 101 -2.83 -22.76 23.71
C ALA A 101 -3.21 -21.97 24.97
N HIS A 102 -4.49 -21.65 25.07
CA HIS A 102 -5.14 -21.01 26.20
C HIS A 102 -6.38 -21.85 26.58
N ALA A 103 -6.85 -21.74 27.83
CA ALA A 103 -8.00 -22.54 28.30
C ALA A 103 -9.24 -22.38 27.39
N ASP A 104 -9.43 -21.16 26.88
CA ASP A 104 -10.56 -20.78 26.05
C ASP A 104 -10.23 -20.64 24.54
N GLY A 105 -9.08 -21.14 24.09
CA GLY A 105 -8.70 -21.08 22.67
C GLY A 105 -7.20 -20.91 22.42
N VAL A 106 -6.84 -19.98 21.55
CA VAL A 106 -5.45 -19.67 21.20
C VAL A 106 -5.17 -18.21 21.52
N GLU A 107 -4.15 -17.95 22.32
CA GLU A 107 -3.67 -16.59 22.59
C GLU A 107 -2.58 -16.23 21.57
N PHE A 108 -2.77 -15.10 20.89
CA PHE A 108 -1.80 -14.51 19.98
C PHE A 108 -1.15 -13.27 20.62
N SER A 109 0.16 -13.13 20.49
CA SER A 109 0.89 -11.93 20.89
C SER A 109 1.85 -11.51 19.78
N PHE A 110 1.81 -10.25 19.39
CA PHE A 110 2.62 -9.68 18.32
C PHE A 110 2.52 -8.14 18.34
N SER A 111 3.54 -7.48 17.77
CA SER A 111 3.52 -6.03 17.52
C SER A 111 3.12 -5.72 16.08
N LEU A 112 2.45 -4.58 15.86
CA LEU A 112 2.10 -4.12 14.52
C LEU A 112 2.62 -2.71 14.24
N PRO A 113 3.00 -2.41 12.99
CA PRO A 113 3.31 -1.04 12.59
C PRO A 113 2.06 -0.16 12.65
N ALA A 114 2.26 1.15 12.78
CA ALA A 114 1.18 2.11 12.79
C ALA A 114 0.30 1.97 11.53
N GLY A 115 -1.02 1.93 11.75
CA GLY A 115 -2.01 1.78 10.69
C GLY A 115 -2.25 0.34 10.21
N ALA A 116 -1.50 -0.65 10.68
CA ALA A 116 -1.85 -2.06 10.47
C ALA A 116 -2.91 -2.52 11.50
N TYR A 117 -3.71 -3.50 11.11
CA TYR A 117 -4.81 -4.02 11.93
C TYR A 117 -4.55 -5.47 12.33
N ALA A 118 -4.79 -5.79 13.60
CA ALA A 118 -4.68 -7.16 14.12
C ALA A 118 -5.59 -8.13 13.38
N THR A 119 -6.76 -7.67 12.95
CA THR A 119 -7.71 -8.45 12.17
C THR A 119 -7.15 -8.90 10.82
N SER A 120 -6.28 -8.11 10.18
CA SER A 120 -5.63 -8.52 8.93
C SER A 120 -4.72 -9.74 9.13
N LEU A 121 -4.04 -9.83 10.27
CA LEU A 121 -3.22 -10.99 10.61
C LEU A 121 -4.10 -12.18 11.02
N LEU A 122 -5.07 -11.95 11.91
CA LEU A 122 -5.93 -13.02 12.43
C LEU A 122 -6.81 -13.67 11.36
N ARG A 123 -7.24 -12.91 10.33
CA ARG A 123 -8.00 -13.44 9.19
C ARG A 123 -7.28 -14.61 8.51
N GLU A 124 -5.96 -14.55 8.38
CA GLU A 124 -5.16 -15.61 7.75
C GLU A 124 -5.12 -16.91 8.57
N PHE A 125 -5.33 -16.82 9.90
CA PHE A 125 -5.44 -17.99 10.78
C PHE A 125 -6.86 -18.52 10.87
N MET A 126 -7.84 -17.62 10.94
CA MET A 126 -9.26 -17.99 11.10
C MET A 126 -9.89 -18.51 9.80
N ARG A 127 -9.40 -18.09 8.63
CA ARG A 127 -9.93 -18.48 7.31
C ARG A 127 -11.45 -18.29 7.15
N ASN A 128 -12.00 -17.25 7.78
CA ASN A 128 -13.45 -17.02 7.86
C ASN A 128 -14.17 -16.96 6.50
N ASP A 129 -13.48 -16.62 5.41
CA ASP A 129 -14.09 -16.54 4.07
C ASP A 129 -14.34 -17.92 3.44
N ALA A 130 -13.57 -18.96 3.82
CA ALA A 130 -13.77 -20.30 3.30
C ALA A 130 -15.04 -20.96 3.88
N GLU A 131 -15.49 -20.54 5.06
CA GLU A 131 -16.71 -21.04 5.70
C GLU A 131 -17.96 -20.31 5.17
N ALA A 132 -17.84 -19.03 4.81
CA ALA A 132 -18.93 -18.24 4.21
C ALA A 132 -19.31 -18.74 2.80
N GLU A 133 -18.36 -19.19 1.99
CA GLU A 133 -18.67 -19.80 0.67
C GLU A 133 -19.40 -21.14 0.82
N VAL A 134 -19.05 -21.93 1.85
CA VAL A 134 -19.69 -23.24 2.13
C VAL A 134 -21.12 -23.06 2.67
N GLU A 135 -21.37 -22.05 3.49
CA GLU A 135 -22.71 -21.76 4.04
C GLU A 135 -23.68 -21.27 2.94
N LEU A 136 -23.20 -20.48 1.98
CA LEU A 136 -23.98 -20.02 0.82
C LEU A 136 -24.32 -21.16 -0.15
N GLU A 137 -23.38 -22.09 -0.41
CA GLU A 137 -23.67 -23.28 -1.22
C GLU A 137 -24.69 -24.21 -0.55
N LEU A 138 -24.66 -24.34 0.78
CA LEU A 138 -25.62 -25.16 1.53
C LEU A 138 -27.04 -24.56 1.48
N GLU A 139 -27.18 -23.24 1.58
CA GLU A 139 -28.47 -22.57 1.44
C GLU A 139 -29.04 -22.67 0.01
N GLU A 140 -28.21 -22.54 -1.03
CA GLU A 140 -28.65 -22.71 -2.43
C GLU A 140 -29.03 -24.16 -2.76
N THR A 141 -28.41 -25.15 -2.14
CA THR A 141 -28.75 -26.57 -2.37
C THR A 141 -30.00 -27.00 -1.60
N MET A 142 -30.40 -26.25 -0.57
CA MET A 142 -31.58 -26.52 0.26
C MET A 142 -32.83 -25.70 -0.12
N ALA A 143 -32.70 -24.73 -1.03
CA ALA A 143 -33.79 -23.93 -1.62
C ALA A 143 -34.33 -24.55 -2.92
#